data_AF-A0A1Q4G7F1-F1
#
_entry.id   AF-A0A1Q4G7F1-F1
#
_cell.length_a   1.000
_cell.length_b   1.000
_cell.length_c   1.000
_cell.angle_alpha   90.00
_cell.angle_beta   90.00
_cell.angle_gamma   90.00
#
_symmetry.space_group_name_H-M   'P 1'
#
loop_
_entity.id
_entity.type
_entity.pdbx_description
1 polymer ?
#
loop_
_entity_poly.entity_id
_entity_poly.type
_entity_poly.pdbx_seq_one_letter_code
_entity_poly.pdbx_strand_id
1 'polypeptide(L)'
;MFAFKSSKIDTAQDHELLLHYQESMELQVLGDLYQRHTEMVYYVCLRYLQDSELSKDAVMNIFEELIYKVNKQEIKDFPRWLYVLSKNHCLMYLRSQKNKSQISLDEFVKFPGDVHQYEQYDEKEEQLTAMEGCLEKLPDKQQQSVRLFFLEEKCYKEISESTGYSLNEVKSYIQNGKRNLKNCMEAWNEQQ
;
A
#
# COMPACT_ATOMS: atom_id res chain seq x y z
N MET A 1 -22.43 -6.54 17.97
CA MET A 1 -22.23 -7.93 17.53
C MET A 1 -22.52 -7.98 16.04
N PHE A 2 -21.52 -7.68 15.22
CA PHE A 2 -21.65 -7.77 13.76
C PHE A 2 -21.32 -9.20 13.37
N ALA A 3 -22.34 -9.95 12.94
CA ALA A 3 -22.20 -11.33 12.53
C ALA A 3 -21.49 -11.36 11.17
N PHE A 4 -20.30 -11.97 11.14
CA PHE A 4 -19.57 -12.31 9.93
C PHE A 4 -20.44 -13.22 9.05
N LYS A 5 -20.95 -12.70 7.94
CA LYS A 5 -21.20 -13.54 6.77
C LYS A 5 -19.91 -13.59 5.98
N SER A 6 -19.05 -14.55 6.31
CA SER A 6 -18.01 -14.99 5.38
C SER A 6 -18.70 -15.67 4.20
N SER A 7 -19.25 -14.88 3.28
CA SER A 7 -19.52 -15.36 1.93
C SER A 7 -18.16 -15.70 1.34
N LYS A 8 -17.93 -16.98 1.02
CA LYS A 8 -16.73 -17.42 0.31
C LYS A 8 -16.57 -16.54 -0.93
N ILE A 9 -15.60 -15.63 -0.89
CA ILE A 9 -15.28 -14.79 -2.03
C ILE A 9 -14.67 -15.72 -3.08
N ASP A 10 -15.32 -15.80 -4.24
CA ASP A 10 -14.83 -16.57 -5.37
C ASP A 10 -13.81 -15.73 -6.15
N THR A 11 -12.53 -16.12 -6.02
CA THR A 11 -11.41 -15.46 -6.69
C THR A 11 -11.46 -15.58 -8.21
N ALA A 12 -12.14 -16.60 -8.76
CA ALA A 12 -12.30 -16.74 -10.21
C ALA A 12 -13.24 -15.65 -10.76
N GLN A 13 -14.34 -15.40 -10.05
CA GLN A 13 -15.28 -14.35 -10.40
C GLN A 13 -14.64 -12.95 -10.32
N ASP A 14 -13.74 -12.72 -9.35
CA ASP A 14 -13.02 -11.44 -9.24
C ASP A 14 -12.13 -11.19 -10.47
N HIS A 15 -11.47 -12.23 -10.97
CA HIS A 15 -10.64 -12.16 -12.16
C HIS A 15 -11.46 -11.86 -13.42
N GLU A 16 -12.61 -12.50 -13.58
CA GLU A 16 -13.53 -12.25 -14.71
C GLU A 16 -14.05 -10.81 -14.71
N LEU A 17 -14.51 -10.30 -13.56
CA LEU A 17 -14.98 -8.92 -13.45
C LEU A 17 -13.85 -7.91 -13.74
N LEU A 18 -12.63 -8.20 -13.28
CA LEU A 18 -11.48 -7.34 -13.53
C LEU A 18 -11.15 -7.27 -15.03
N LEU A 19 -11.09 -8.42 -15.71
CA LEU A 19 -10.84 -8.47 -17.16
C LEU A 19 -11.94 -7.74 -17.93
N HIS A 20 -13.20 -7.99 -17.56
CA HIS A 20 -14.33 -7.32 -18.20
C HIS A 20 -14.25 -5.80 -18.04
N TYR A 21 -13.91 -5.29 -16.84
CA TYR A 21 -13.69 -3.86 -16.65
C TYR A 21 -12.53 -3.33 -17.49
N GLN A 22 -11.39 -4.04 -17.56
CA GLN A 22 -10.24 -3.61 -18.34
C GLN A 22 -10.53 -3.52 -19.85
N GLU A 23 -11.47 -4.31 -20.35
CA GLU A 23 -11.93 -4.27 -21.75
C GLU A 23 -13.02 -3.22 -21.99
N SER A 24 -14.05 -3.17 -21.13
CA SER A 24 -15.24 -2.34 -21.34
C SER A 24 -15.12 -0.92 -20.78
N MET A 25 -14.26 -0.73 -19.77
CA MET A 25 -14.14 0.49 -18.96
C MET A 25 -15.45 0.90 -18.27
N GLU A 26 -16.41 -0.01 -18.14
CA GLU A 26 -17.69 0.25 -17.49
C GLU A 26 -17.54 0.31 -15.96
N LEU A 27 -17.73 1.50 -15.38
CA LEU A 27 -17.57 1.73 -13.93
C LEU A 27 -18.48 0.84 -13.08
N GLN A 28 -19.63 0.41 -13.59
CA GLN A 28 -20.51 -0.51 -12.88
C GLN A 28 -19.82 -1.86 -12.61
N VAL A 29 -19.07 -2.39 -13.58
CA VAL A 29 -18.34 -3.66 -13.46
C VAL A 29 -17.25 -3.54 -12.38
N LEU A 30 -16.53 -2.43 -12.35
CA LEU A 30 -15.54 -2.15 -11.30
C LEU A 30 -16.21 -1.98 -9.93
N GLY A 31 -17.38 -1.33 -9.89
CA GLY A 31 -18.19 -1.18 -8.69
C GLY A 31 -18.62 -2.53 -8.12
N ASP A 32 -19.12 -3.44 -8.96
CA ASP A 32 -19.53 -4.78 -8.57
C ASP A 32 -18.35 -5.60 -8.03
N LEU A 33 -17.17 -5.48 -8.67
CA LEU A 33 -15.93 -6.09 -8.18
C LEU A 33 -15.54 -5.52 -6.81
N TYR A 34 -15.52 -4.20 -6.66
CA TYR A 34 -15.09 -3.52 -5.44
C TYR A 34 -16.05 -3.78 -4.27
N GLN A 35 -17.37 -3.81 -4.53
CA GLN A 35 -18.40 -4.04 -3.53
C GLN A 35 -18.20 -5.36 -2.77
N ARG A 36 -17.67 -6.38 -3.44
CA ARG A 36 -17.35 -7.69 -2.84
C ARG A 36 -16.25 -7.60 -1.78
N HIS A 37 -15.46 -6.53 -1.80
CA HIS A 37 -14.29 -6.30 -0.96
C HIS A 37 -14.39 -5.06 -0.06
N THR A 38 -15.46 -4.27 -0.16
CA THR A 38 -15.62 -3.01 0.59
C THR A 38 -15.48 -3.20 2.10
N GLU A 39 -16.00 -4.30 2.66
CA GLU A 39 -15.85 -4.60 4.09
C GLU A 39 -14.37 -4.79 4.47
N MET A 40 -13.62 -5.57 3.69
CA MET A 40 -12.18 -5.77 3.90
C MET A 40 -11.43 -4.43 3.84
N VAL A 41 -11.71 -3.61 2.84
CA VAL A 41 -11.09 -2.29 2.69
C VAL A 41 -11.40 -1.40 3.90
N TYR A 42 -12.66 -1.36 4.32
CA TYR A 42 -13.07 -0.58 5.50
C TYR A 42 -12.34 -1.04 6.77
N TYR A 43 -12.20 -2.34 7.00
CA TYR A 43 -11.48 -2.85 8.17
C TYR A 43 -9.98 -2.54 8.13
N VAL A 44 -9.36 -2.60 6.94
CA VAL A 44 -7.97 -2.16 6.78
C VAL A 44 -7.86 -0.68 7.13
N CYS A 45 -8.73 0.16 6.60
CA CYS A 45 -8.73 1.59 6.90
C CYS A 45 -8.95 1.87 8.39
N LEU A 46 -9.93 1.23 9.01
CA LEU A 46 -10.23 1.40 10.44
C LEU A 46 -9.07 0.99 11.33
N ARG A 47 -8.37 -0.09 10.97
CA ARG A 47 -7.18 -0.55 11.69
C ARG A 47 -6.06 0.50 11.71
N TYR A 48 -5.80 1.15 10.58
CA TYR A 48 -4.70 2.09 10.47
C TYR A 48 -5.07 3.51 10.91
N LEU A 49 -6.27 3.98 10.54
CA LEU A 49 -6.70 5.35 10.78
C LEU A 49 -7.34 5.54 12.17
N GLN A 50 -7.85 4.47 12.78
CA GLN A 50 -8.51 4.47 14.08
C GLN A 50 -9.69 5.47 14.20
N ASP A 51 -10.23 5.90 13.06
CA ASP A 51 -11.36 6.83 12.96
C ASP A 51 -12.35 6.31 11.93
N SER A 52 -13.60 6.15 12.34
CA SER A 52 -14.65 5.56 11.50
C SER A 52 -15.00 6.43 10.29
N GLU A 53 -15.05 7.75 10.44
CA GLU A 53 -15.44 8.64 9.35
C GLU A 53 -14.29 8.76 8.33
N LEU A 54 -13.06 8.95 8.81
CA LEU A 54 -11.88 8.92 7.93
C LEU A 54 -11.74 7.59 7.20
N SER A 55 -12.13 6.48 7.84
CA SER A 55 -12.11 5.17 7.19
C SER A 55 -13.16 5.03 6.10
N LYS A 56 -14.35 5.60 6.28
CA LYS A 56 -15.37 5.64 5.21
C LYS A 56 -14.90 6.49 4.03
N ASP A 57 -14.29 7.64 4.31
CA ASP A 57 -13.73 8.50 3.28
C ASP A 57 -12.60 7.79 2.52
N ALA A 58 -11.71 7.10 3.23
CA ALA A 58 -10.64 6.32 2.62
C ALA A 58 -11.17 5.19 1.71
N VAL A 59 -12.25 4.51 2.09
CA VAL A 59 -12.91 3.50 1.24
C VAL A 59 -13.36 4.11 -0.09
N MET A 60 -13.88 5.34 -0.09
CA MET A 60 -14.27 6.02 -1.33
C MET A 60 -13.04 6.41 -2.15
N ASN A 61 -12.03 7.00 -1.52
CA ASN A 61 -10.81 7.41 -2.20
C ASN A 61 -10.08 6.22 -2.84
N ILE A 62 -10.06 5.06 -2.18
CA ILE A 62 -9.45 3.83 -2.71
C ILE A 62 -10.21 3.35 -3.96
N PHE A 63 -11.53 3.50 -4.01
CA PHE A 63 -12.29 3.20 -5.23
C PHE A 63 -11.90 4.13 -6.38
N GLU A 64 -11.72 5.43 -6.11
CA GLU A 64 -11.26 6.39 -7.12
C GLU A 64 -9.86 6.05 -7.64
N GLU A 65 -8.93 5.67 -6.76
CA GLU A 65 -7.60 5.19 -7.14
C GLU A 65 -7.68 3.92 -8.01
N LEU A 66 -8.63 3.03 -7.71
CA LEU A 66 -8.85 1.77 -8.40
C LEU A 66 -9.06 2.00 -9.91
N ILE A 67 -9.92 2.97 -10.27
CA ILE A 67 -10.29 3.32 -11.66
C ILE A 67 -9.05 3.49 -12.54
N TYR A 68 -7.99 4.10 -12.00
CA TYR A 68 -6.77 4.37 -12.75
C TYR A 68 -5.71 3.28 -12.61
N LYS A 69 -5.62 2.63 -11.45
CA LYS A 69 -4.52 1.71 -11.13
C LYS A 69 -4.67 0.33 -11.73
N VAL A 70 -5.90 -0.17 -11.87
CA VAL A 70 -6.15 -1.52 -12.39
C VAL A 70 -5.78 -1.66 -13.87
N ASN A 71 -5.73 -0.55 -14.62
CA ASN A 71 -5.34 -0.53 -16.03
C ASN A 71 -3.82 -0.36 -16.26
N LYS A 72 -3.04 -0.12 -15.20
CA LYS A 72 -1.60 0.18 -15.31
C LYS A 72 -0.71 -1.05 -15.09
N GLN A 73 -1.25 -2.14 -14.57
CA GLN A 73 -0.48 -3.33 -14.25
C GLN A 73 -1.32 -4.61 -14.33
N GLU A 74 -0.64 -5.73 -14.54
CA GLU A 74 -1.25 -7.05 -14.44
C GLU A 74 -1.52 -7.39 -12.96
N ILE A 75 -2.77 -7.68 -12.61
CA ILE A 75 -3.19 -8.04 -11.26
C ILE A 75 -3.61 -9.52 -11.25
N LYS A 76 -2.77 -10.37 -10.63
CA LYS A 76 -3.00 -11.82 -10.55
C LYS A 76 -3.92 -12.23 -9.40
N ASP A 77 -3.91 -11.45 -8.32
CA ASP A 77 -4.67 -11.70 -7.09
C ASP A 77 -5.25 -10.35 -6.64
N PHE A 78 -6.46 -10.07 -7.11
CA PHE A 78 -7.14 -8.80 -6.86
C PHE A 78 -7.37 -8.53 -5.36
N PRO A 79 -7.88 -9.48 -4.55
CA PRO A 79 -8.06 -9.26 -3.12
C PRO A 79 -6.76 -8.88 -2.40
N ARG A 80 -5.66 -9.59 -2.69
CA ARG A 80 -4.35 -9.31 -2.09
C ARG A 80 -3.81 -7.95 -2.55
N TRP A 81 -3.93 -7.64 -3.83
CA TRP A 81 -3.50 -6.37 -4.38
C TRP A 81 -4.29 -5.20 -3.78
N LEU A 82 -5.61 -5.35 -3.65
CA LEU A 82 -6.48 -4.36 -3.05
C LEU A 82 -6.16 -4.14 -1.57
N TYR A 83 -5.89 -5.20 -0.80
CA TYR A 83 -5.44 -5.07 0.59
C TYR A 83 -4.17 -4.21 0.70
N VAL A 84 -3.18 -4.45 -0.19
CA VAL A 84 -1.93 -3.67 -0.21
C VAL A 84 -2.20 -2.22 -0.60
N LEU A 85 -3.05 -1.98 -1.60
CA LEU A 85 -3.48 -0.64 -1.99
C LEU A 85 -4.11 0.11 -0.81
N SER A 86 -5.08 -0.50 -0.12
CA SER A 86 -5.77 0.09 1.03
C SER A 86 -4.83 0.38 2.19
N LYS A 87 -3.91 -0.54 2.52
CA LYS A 87 -2.88 -0.32 3.54
C LYS A 87 -2.00 0.88 3.17
N ASN A 88 -1.53 0.94 1.92
CA ASN A 88 -0.65 2.00 1.46
C ASN A 88 -1.36 3.36 1.48
N HIS A 89 -2.63 3.43 1.06
CA HIS A 89 -3.46 4.62 1.15
C HIS A 89 -3.49 5.17 2.59
N CYS A 90 -3.75 4.31 3.57
CA CYS A 90 -3.80 4.72 4.98
C CYS A 90 -2.43 5.18 5.49
N LEU A 91 -1.36 4.47 5.16
CA LEU A 91 0.00 4.86 5.56
C LEU A 91 0.43 6.19 4.93
N MET A 92 0.07 6.44 3.66
CA MET A 92 0.30 7.73 3.01
C MET A 92 -0.47 8.85 3.69
N TYR A 93 -1.75 8.62 4.00
CA TYR A 93 -2.56 9.57 4.77
C TYR A 93 -1.88 9.91 6.10
N LEU A 94 -1.52 8.91 6.91
CA LEU A 94 -0.86 9.11 8.21
C LEU A 94 0.49 9.83 8.08
N ARG A 95 1.30 9.52 7.07
CA ARG A 95 2.56 10.23 6.80
C ARG A 95 2.31 11.70 6.46
N SER A 96 1.30 11.98 5.66
CA SER A 96 0.93 13.36 5.30
C SER A 96 0.44 14.16 6.53
N GLN A 97 -0.18 13.50 7.51
CA GLN A 97 -0.58 14.12 8.78
C GLN A 97 0.62 14.28 9.73
N LYS A 98 1.53 13.32 9.81
CA LYS A 98 2.78 13.44 10.61
C LYS A 98 3.69 14.57 10.10
N ASN A 99 3.76 14.79 8.79
CA ASN A 99 4.48 15.93 8.23
C ASN A 99 3.82 17.29 8.56
N LYS A 100 2.54 17.29 8.98
CA LYS A 100 1.84 18.47 9.50
C LYS A 100 1.92 18.59 11.04
N SER A 101 2.32 17.51 11.72
CA SER A 101 2.26 17.37 13.17
C SER A 101 3.51 16.63 13.67
N GLN A 102 4.60 17.34 13.97
CA GLN A 102 5.64 16.78 14.85
C GLN A 102 4.99 16.55 16.23
N ILE A 103 4.69 15.30 16.60
CA ILE A 103 4.68 14.73 17.97
C ILE A 103 4.46 13.19 17.90
N SER A 104 5.10 12.51 18.85
CA SER A 104 5.30 11.07 19.04
C SER A 104 4.06 10.18 19.01
N LEU A 105 4.26 8.91 18.62
CA LEU A 105 3.35 7.80 18.94
C LEU A 105 4.11 6.82 19.83
N ASP A 106 3.91 6.96 21.13
CA ASP A 106 3.91 5.83 22.06
C ASP A 106 2.45 5.43 22.25
N GLU A 107 2.23 4.15 22.54
CA GLU A 107 0.97 3.52 22.98
C GLU A 107 0.14 2.80 21.90
N PHE A 108 0.57 1.57 21.56
CA PHE A 108 -0.30 0.54 21.00
C PHE A 108 -0.98 -0.24 22.14
N VAL A 109 -2.30 -0.08 22.29
CA VAL A 109 -3.13 -0.91 23.18
C VAL A 109 -3.68 -2.11 22.39
N LYS A 110 -3.39 -3.33 22.88
CA LYS A 110 -3.86 -4.62 22.35
C LYS A 110 -5.34 -4.84 22.68
N PHE A 111 -6.14 -5.28 21.71
CA PHE A 111 -7.46 -5.92 21.92
C PHE A 111 -7.38 -7.42 21.62
N PRO A 112 -8.19 -8.28 22.29
CA PRO A 112 -7.99 -9.71 22.30
C PRO A 112 -8.74 -10.37 21.12
N GLY A 113 -7.97 -11.07 20.28
CA GLY A 113 -8.46 -11.96 19.24
C GLY A 113 -7.38 -12.98 18.91
N ASP A 114 -7.66 -14.25 19.25
CA ASP A 114 -6.90 -15.48 19.06
C ASP A 114 -5.35 -15.44 19.07
N VAL A 115 -4.83 -16.13 20.09
CA VAL A 115 -3.43 -16.26 20.54
C VAL A 115 -2.50 -16.95 19.53
N HIS A 116 -2.95 -17.24 18.31
CA HIS A 116 -2.12 -17.81 17.25
C HIS A 116 -1.57 -16.80 16.22
N GLN A 117 -1.96 -15.52 16.30
CA GLN A 117 -1.49 -14.48 15.35
C GLN A 117 -0.35 -13.59 15.87
N TYR A 118 0.04 -13.66 17.15
CA TYR A 118 1.02 -12.72 17.71
C TYR A 118 2.45 -12.91 17.17
N GLU A 119 2.89 -14.15 16.91
CA GLU A 119 4.23 -14.39 16.34
C GLU A 119 4.37 -13.85 14.89
N GLN A 120 3.31 -13.90 14.08
CA GLN A 120 3.33 -13.37 12.71
C GLN A 120 3.16 -11.85 12.62
N TYR A 121 2.66 -11.18 13.66
CA TYR A 121 2.58 -9.72 13.70
C TYR A 121 3.94 -9.11 14.04
N ASP A 122 4.68 -9.72 14.95
CA ASP A 122 6.02 -9.27 15.34
C ASP A 122 7.02 -9.42 14.17
N GLU A 123 7.02 -10.55 13.45
CA GLU A 123 7.89 -10.74 12.26
C GLU A 123 7.62 -9.70 11.15
N LYS A 124 6.35 -9.34 10.94
CA LYS A 124 5.98 -8.35 9.91
C LYS A 124 6.32 -6.94 10.33
N GLU A 125 6.25 -6.63 11.62
CA GLU A 125 6.64 -5.34 12.17
C GLU A 125 8.17 -5.17 12.08
N GLU A 126 8.93 -6.21 12.44
CA GLU A 126 10.38 -6.24 12.31
C GLU A 126 10.84 -6.06 10.85
N GLN A 127 10.21 -6.76 9.89
CA GLN A 127 10.50 -6.59 8.47
C GLN A 127 10.21 -5.16 7.98
N LEU A 128 9.16 -4.51 8.48
CA LEU A 128 8.84 -3.13 8.13
C LEU A 128 9.86 -2.15 8.72
N THR A 129 10.24 -2.33 9.98
CA THR A 129 11.31 -1.53 10.61
C THR A 129 12.63 -1.70 9.89
N ALA A 130 12.98 -2.93 9.49
CA ALA A 130 14.17 -3.21 8.70
C ALA A 130 14.13 -2.54 7.32
N MET A 131 12.98 -2.57 6.65
CA MET A 131 12.77 -1.90 5.37
C MET A 131 12.96 -0.38 5.49
N GLU A 132 12.41 0.25 6.53
CA GLU A 132 12.59 1.67 6.79
C GLU A 132 14.07 1.99 7.06
N GLY A 133 14.75 1.19 7.88
CA GLY A 133 16.19 1.33 8.12
C GLY A 133 17.04 1.15 6.86
N CYS A 134 16.68 0.23 5.97
CA CYS A 134 17.35 0.05 4.69
C CYS A 134 17.09 1.20 3.71
N LEU A 135 15.91 1.80 3.76
CA LEU A 135 15.59 2.99 2.97
C LEU A 135 16.43 4.20 3.39
N GLU A 136 16.67 4.38 4.70
CA GLU A 136 17.54 5.44 5.24
C GLU A 136 19.03 5.24 4.91
N LYS A 137 19.47 4.02 4.57
CA LYS A 137 20.85 3.73 4.17
C LYS A 137 21.14 4.03 2.69
N LEU A 138 20.11 4.32 1.89
CA LEU A 138 20.31 4.65 0.49
C LEU A 138 21.02 6.00 0.33
N PRO A 139 21.86 6.19 -0.70
CA PRO A 139 22.34 7.50 -1.08
C PRO A 139 21.17 8.46 -1.34
N ASP A 140 21.28 9.72 -0.88
CA ASP A 140 20.18 10.70 -0.84
C ASP A 140 19.35 10.77 -2.13
N LYS A 141 20.01 10.84 -3.29
CA LYS A 141 19.32 10.92 -4.59
C LYS A 141 18.51 9.65 -4.92
N GLN A 142 19.04 8.49 -4.53
CA GLN A 142 18.33 7.20 -4.67
C GLN A 142 17.17 7.12 -3.69
N GLN A 143 17.40 7.48 -2.42
CA GLN A 143 16.36 7.53 -1.40
C GLN A 143 15.20 8.42 -1.84
N GLN A 144 15.50 9.66 -2.22
CA GLN A 144 14.51 10.64 -2.66
C GLN A 144 13.75 10.14 -3.90
N SER A 145 14.45 9.63 -4.92
CA SER A 145 13.79 9.15 -6.14
C SER A 145 12.94 7.90 -5.90
N VAL A 146 13.38 6.99 -5.02
CA VAL A 146 12.63 5.80 -4.63
C VAL A 146 11.38 6.18 -3.83
N ARG A 147 11.48 7.12 -2.88
CA ARG A 147 10.33 7.62 -2.12
C ARG A 147 9.30 8.27 -3.06
N LEU A 148 9.75 9.18 -3.93
CA LEU A 148 8.87 9.87 -4.87
C LEU A 148 8.17 8.88 -5.83
N PHE A 149 8.89 7.86 -6.31
CA PHE A 149 8.34 6.91 -7.27
C PHE A 149 7.43 5.86 -6.63
N PHE A 150 7.85 5.23 -5.53
CA PHE A 150 7.13 4.09 -4.94
C PHE A 150 6.18 4.48 -3.81
N LEU A 151 6.44 5.59 -3.10
CA LEU A 151 5.60 6.03 -1.99
C LEU A 151 4.68 7.20 -2.36
N GLU A 152 5.11 8.07 -3.27
CA GLU A 152 4.29 9.19 -3.76
C GLU A 152 3.76 8.96 -5.19
N GLU A 153 4.06 7.80 -5.79
CA GLU A 153 3.55 7.34 -7.09
C GLU A 153 3.77 8.31 -8.26
N LYS A 154 4.79 9.16 -8.17
CA LYS A 154 5.17 10.10 -9.23
C LYS A 154 5.80 9.37 -10.41
N CYS A 155 5.44 9.77 -11.62
CA CYS A 155 6.11 9.30 -12.83
C CYS A 155 7.50 9.93 -12.96
N TYR A 156 8.37 9.37 -13.81
CA TYR A 156 9.74 9.88 -13.98
C TYR A 156 9.80 11.36 -14.37
N LYS A 157 8.81 11.84 -15.13
CA LYS A 157 8.72 13.24 -15.53
C LYS A 157 8.43 14.16 -14.34
N GLU A 158 7.44 13.82 -13.52
CA GLU A 158 7.11 14.58 -12.30
C GLU A 158 8.27 14.59 -11.30
N ILE A 159 9.00 13.49 -11.17
CA ILE A 159 10.21 13.42 -10.35
C ILE A 159 11.29 14.33 -10.92
N SER A 160 11.54 14.26 -12.23
CA SER A 160 12.52 15.11 -12.91
C SER A 160 12.21 16.60 -12.71
N GLU A 161 10.96 17.00 -12.89
CA GLU A 161 10.49 18.38 -12.73
C GLU A 161 10.59 18.86 -11.28
N SER A 162 10.23 18.03 -10.31
CA SER A 162 10.24 18.43 -8.88
C SER A 162 11.62 18.40 -8.23
N THR A 163 12.56 17.60 -8.74
CA THR A 163 13.92 17.45 -8.17
C THR A 163 14.99 18.19 -8.96
N GLY A 164 14.73 18.56 -10.21
CA GLY A 164 15.71 19.10 -11.15
C GLY A 164 16.65 18.06 -11.75
N TYR A 165 16.47 16.77 -11.46
CA TYR A 165 17.26 15.68 -12.05
C TYR A 165 16.84 15.44 -13.50
N SER A 166 17.78 15.01 -14.35
CA SER A 166 17.43 14.55 -15.69
C SER A 166 16.63 13.23 -15.64
N LEU A 167 15.81 12.95 -16.67
CA LEU A 167 15.07 11.68 -16.76
C LEU A 167 15.97 10.44 -16.67
N ASN A 168 17.20 10.52 -17.19
CA ASN A 168 18.17 9.42 -17.12
C ASN A 168 18.69 9.23 -15.69
N GLU A 169 18.96 10.32 -14.98
CA GLU A 169 19.31 10.27 -13.56
C GLU A 169 18.17 9.69 -12.72
N VAL A 170 16.92 10.13 -12.91
CA VAL A 170 15.76 9.58 -12.20
C VAL A 170 15.64 8.08 -12.40
N LYS A 171 15.72 7.60 -13.65
CA LYS A 171 15.73 6.15 -13.95
C LYS A 171 16.86 5.43 -13.23
N SER A 172 18.07 5.97 -13.29
CA SER A 172 19.26 5.40 -12.65
C SER A 172 19.11 5.35 -11.13
N TYR A 173 18.64 6.43 -10.50
CA TYR A 173 18.45 6.51 -9.05
C TYR A 173 17.39 5.54 -8.55
N ILE A 174 16.27 5.38 -9.27
CA ILE A 174 15.22 4.42 -8.93
C ILE A 174 15.74 2.98 -9.07
N GLN A 175 16.39 2.66 -10.19
CA GLN A 175 16.93 1.31 -10.42
C GLN A 175 18.01 0.92 -9.40
N ASN A 176 18.97 1.82 -9.16
CA ASN A 176 20.04 1.57 -8.20
C ASN A 176 19.51 1.55 -6.75
N GLY A 177 18.56 2.44 -6.41
CA GLY A 177 17.91 2.46 -5.11
C GLY A 177 17.15 1.18 -4.82
N LYS A 178 16.35 0.67 -5.78
CA LYS A 178 15.66 -0.62 -5.67
C LYS A 178 16.64 -1.78 -5.46
N ARG A 179 17.74 -1.81 -6.21
CA ARG A 179 18.78 -2.85 -6.06
C ARG A 179 19.43 -2.79 -4.68
N ASN A 180 19.78 -1.60 -4.22
CA ASN A 180 20.45 -1.41 -2.93
C ASN A 180 19.53 -1.72 -1.74
N LEU A 181 18.24 -1.37 -1.83
CA LEU A 181 17.21 -1.78 -0.89
C LEU A 181 17.12 -3.30 -0.79
N LYS A 182 17.05 -3.99 -1.94
CA LYS A 182 17.02 -5.45 -1.99
C LYS A 182 18.24 -6.04 -1.29
N ASN A 183 19.45 -5.60 -1.64
CA ASN A 183 20.68 -6.10 -1.03
C ASN A 183 20.72 -5.87 0.48
N CYS A 184 20.23 -4.72 0.95
CA CYS A 184 20.16 -4.41 2.38
C CYS A 184 19.18 -5.34 3.12
N MET A 185 18.01 -5.60 2.53
CA MET A 185 17.02 -6.51 3.10
C MET A 185 17.51 -7.97 3.09
N GLU A 186 18.22 -8.40 2.05
CA GLU A 186 18.85 -9.73 2.00
C GLU A 186 19.89 -9.88 3.12
N ALA A 187 20.76 -8.88 3.29
CA ALA A 187 21.75 -8.88 4.38
C ALA A 187 21.11 -8.86 5.78
N TRP A 188 19.96 -8.19 5.94
CA TRP A 188 19.20 -8.23 7.20
C TRP A 188 18.59 -9.62 7.45
N ASN A 189 18.02 -10.26 6.42
CA ASN A 189 17.47 -11.61 6.53
C ASN A 189 18.53 -12.67 6.86
N GLU A 190 19.77 -12.50 6.37
CA GLU A 190 20.90 -13.41 6.67
C GLU A 190 21.43 -13.27 8.11
N GLN A 191 21.06 -12.21 8.82
CA GLN A 191 21.49 -11.93 10.20
C GLN A 191 20.47 -12.40 11.25
N GLN A 192 19.32 -12.91 10.82
CA GLN A 192 18.26 -13.50 11.65
C GLN A 192 18.38 -15.02 11.65
#